data_AF-A0A422QCU0-F1
#
_entry.id   AF-A0A422QCU0-F1
#
_cell.length_a   1.000
_cell.length_b   1.000
_cell.length_c   1.000
_cell.angle_alpha   90.00
_cell.angle_beta   90.00
_cell.angle_gamma   90.00
#
_symmetry.space_group_name_H-M   'P 1'
#
loop_
_entity.id
_entity.type
_entity.pdbx_description
1 polymer ?
#
loop_
_entity_poly.entity_id
_entity_poly.type
_entity_poly.pdbx_seq_one_letter_code
_entity_poly.pdbx_strand_id
1 'polypeptide(L)'
;MRVADIQNTLLKTPEISRVVPTVAQQTQGEVIRFANMAIGKLSRAGYNVVLEGRAQTLNNIHTPLRFELVMDDATLLGERRAAQRVMAKALSGIKDRPDEATNDMVEETILKALDEL
;
A
#
# COMPACT_ATOMS: atom_id res chain seq x y z
N MET A 1 -15.50 15.04 7.02
CA MET A 1 -15.08 14.21 5.87
C MET A 1 -13.97 13.28 6.36
N ARG A 2 -14.21 11.97 6.43
CA ARG A 2 -13.22 11.00 6.94
C ARG A 2 -12.33 10.56 5.78
N VAL A 3 -11.08 10.21 6.06
CA VAL A 3 -10.14 9.67 5.04
C VAL A 3 -10.75 8.46 4.33
N ALA A 4 -11.52 7.64 5.05
CA ALA A 4 -12.25 6.50 4.52
C ALA A 4 -13.25 6.86 3.39
N ASP A 5 -13.78 8.09 3.39
CA ASP A 5 -14.75 8.58 2.40
C ASP A 5 -14.07 9.03 1.10
N ILE A 6 -12.75 9.24 1.11
CA ILE A 6 -11.94 9.76 -0.01
C ILE A 6 -10.94 8.72 -0.52
N GLN A 7 -10.60 7.72 0.30
CA GLN A 7 -9.47 6.83 0.06
C GLN A 7 -9.57 6.01 -1.24
N ASN A 8 -10.76 5.80 -1.79
CA ASN A 8 -10.96 5.06 -3.04
C ASN A 8 -11.11 6.03 -4.22
N THR A 9 -10.03 6.78 -4.49
CA THR A 9 -9.98 7.67 -5.65
C THR A 9 -9.85 6.88 -6.94
N LEU A 10 -10.04 7.58 -8.06
CA LEU A 10 -9.78 7.09 -9.41
C LEU A 10 -8.41 6.39 -9.53
N LEU A 11 -7.39 6.80 -8.76
CA LEU A 11 -6.05 6.20 -8.78
C LEU A 11 -6.00 4.76 -8.26
N LYS A 12 -6.99 4.31 -7.48
CA LYS A 12 -7.10 2.94 -6.98
C LYS A 12 -7.86 2.00 -7.92
N THR A 13 -8.42 2.51 -9.02
CA THR A 13 -9.06 1.65 -10.03
C THR A 13 -8.01 0.71 -10.64
N PRO A 14 -8.37 -0.54 -10.99
CA PRO A 14 -7.42 -1.52 -11.52
C PRO A 14 -6.66 -1.03 -12.76
N GLU A 15 -7.34 -0.27 -13.62
CA GLU A 15 -6.81 0.28 -14.87
C GLU A 15 -5.66 1.26 -14.58
N ILE A 16 -5.85 2.15 -13.60
CA ILE A 16 -4.87 3.19 -13.28
C ILE A 16 -3.79 2.66 -12.34
N SER A 17 -4.16 1.86 -11.34
CA SER A 17 -3.23 1.30 -10.35
C SER A 17 -2.11 0.47 -10.99
N ARG A 18 -2.35 -0.17 -12.14
CA ARG A 18 -1.33 -0.91 -12.88
C ARG A 18 -0.26 -0.01 -13.51
N VAL A 19 -0.61 1.23 -13.83
CA VAL A 19 0.27 2.19 -14.51
C VAL A 19 0.94 3.16 -13.51
N VAL A 20 0.44 3.22 -12.27
CA VAL A 20 1.04 4.02 -11.18
C VAL A 20 2.56 3.81 -11.05
N PRO A 21 3.12 2.58 -11.09
CA PRO A 21 4.57 2.41 -11.02
C PRO A 21 5.33 3.09 -12.17
N THR A 22 4.79 3.01 -13.39
CA THR A 22 5.38 3.63 -14.58
C THR A 22 5.36 5.14 -14.48
N VAL A 23 4.23 5.73 -14.07
CA VAL A 23 4.14 7.18 -13.86
C VAL A 23 5.09 7.62 -12.74
N ALA A 24 5.09 6.91 -11.61
CA ALA A 24 5.95 7.22 -10.47
C ALA A 24 7.45 7.17 -10.84
N GLN A 25 7.86 6.26 -11.72
CA GLN A 25 9.23 6.21 -12.24
C GLN A 25 9.59 7.47 -13.03
N GLN A 26 8.68 7.96 -13.88
CA GLN A 26 8.92 9.15 -14.70
C GLN A 26 8.81 10.46 -13.90
N THR A 27 8.03 10.48 -12.82
CA THR A 27 7.78 11.68 -12.02
C THR A 27 8.54 11.70 -10.68
N GLN A 28 9.44 10.75 -10.43
CA GLN A 28 10.11 10.61 -9.14
C GLN A 28 10.85 11.88 -8.72
N GLY A 29 11.51 12.56 -9.67
CA GLY A 29 12.19 13.83 -9.43
C GLY A 29 11.24 14.96 -9.00
N GLU A 30 10.02 15.00 -9.55
CA GLU A 30 9.01 15.99 -9.17
C GLU A 30 8.51 15.76 -7.74
N VAL A 31 8.32 14.50 -7.35
CA VAL A 31 7.94 14.12 -5.98
C VAL A 31 9.02 14.57 -4.99
N ILE A 32 10.30 14.31 -5.30
CA ILE A 32 11.43 14.74 -4.46
C ILE A 32 11.49 16.28 -4.36
N ARG A 33 11.31 16.98 -5.48
CA ARG A 33 11.29 18.45 -5.51
C ARG A 33 10.14 19.00 -4.67
N PHE A 34 8.94 18.44 -4.81
CA PHE A 34 7.76 18.82 -4.05
C PHE A 34 7.98 18.63 -2.54
N ALA A 35 8.50 17.47 -2.13
CA ALA A 35 8.80 17.19 -0.72
C ALA A 35 9.80 18.21 -0.15
N ASN A 36 10.93 18.46 -0.82
CA ASN A 36 11.92 19.45 -0.39
C ASN A 36 11.33 20.86 -0.27
N MET A 37 10.48 21.26 -1.22
CA MET A 37 9.80 22.55 -1.17
C MET A 37 8.84 22.65 0.02
N ALA A 38 8.08 21.60 0.31
CA ALA A 38 7.15 21.57 1.44
C ALA A 38 7.89 21.64 2.78
N ILE A 39 8.95 20.83 2.95
CA ILE A 39 9.81 20.84 4.14
C ILE A 39 10.39 22.23 4.36
N GLY A 40 10.97 22.84 3.33
CA GLY A 40 11.57 24.18 3.43
C GLY A 40 10.56 25.30 3.70
N LYS A 41 9.30 25.16 3.27
CA LYS A 41 8.23 26.10 3.63
C LYS A 41 7.83 25.96 5.10
N LEU A 42 7.58 24.74 5.56
CA LEU A 42 7.14 24.47 6.93
C LEU A 42 8.23 24.77 7.96
N SER A 43 9.49 24.41 7.66
CA SER A 43 10.63 24.71 8.53
C SER A 43 10.82 26.22 8.70
N ARG A 44 10.72 27.02 7.62
CA ARG A 44 10.79 28.49 7.70
C ARG A 44 9.63 29.11 8.49
N ALA A 45 8.50 28.43 8.56
CA ALA A 45 7.38 28.84 9.40
C ALA A 45 7.54 28.40 10.88
N GLY A 46 8.68 27.79 11.25
CA GLY A 46 8.99 27.40 12.62
C GLY A 46 8.51 26.01 13.03
N TYR A 47 8.08 25.17 12.08
CA TYR A 47 7.63 23.82 12.38
C TYR A 47 8.76 22.78 12.30
N ASN A 48 8.73 21.82 13.23
CA ASN A 48 9.46 20.56 13.07
C ASN A 48 8.72 19.69 12.06
N VAL A 49 9.43 19.22 11.03
CA VAL A 49 8.83 18.43 9.95
C VAL A 49 9.29 16.99 10.08
N VAL A 50 8.34 16.07 10.25
CA VAL A 50 8.56 14.63 10.14
C VAL A 50 8.08 14.19 8.77
N LEU A 51 8.95 13.54 8.01
CA LEU A 51 8.62 13.00 6.69
C LEU A 51 8.72 11.48 6.70
N GLU A 52 7.60 10.84 6.37
CA GLU A 52 7.51 9.40 6.16
C GLU A 52 7.46 9.09 4.66
N GLY A 53 8.11 8.00 4.22
CA GLY A 53 8.08 7.60 2.83
C GLY A 53 8.93 6.37 2.55
N ARG A 54 8.98 5.97 1.27
CA ARG A 54 9.84 4.87 0.83
C ARG A 54 11.28 5.35 0.66
N ALA A 55 12.23 4.44 0.87
CA ALA A 55 13.67 4.72 0.77
C ALA A 55 14.05 5.42 -0.55
N GLN A 56 13.45 5.03 -1.68
CA GLN A 56 13.74 5.61 -2.99
C GLN A 56 13.47 7.13 -3.06
N THR A 57 12.50 7.64 -2.30
CA THR A 57 12.23 9.08 -2.21
C THR A 57 13.09 9.71 -1.12
N LEU A 58 13.12 9.11 0.07
CA LEU A 58 13.79 9.68 1.23
C LEU A 58 15.31 9.80 1.04
N ASN A 59 15.96 8.87 0.33
CA ASN A 59 17.40 8.91 0.05
C ASN A 59 17.86 10.19 -0.67
N ASN A 60 16.94 10.91 -1.32
CA ASN A 60 17.23 12.16 -2.01
C ASN A 60 16.89 13.41 -1.18
N ILE A 61 16.56 13.23 0.10
CA ILE A 61 16.25 14.32 1.04
C ILE A 61 17.35 14.34 2.10
N HIS A 62 18.11 15.42 2.12
CA HIS A 62 19.25 15.57 3.02
C HIS A 62 18.79 15.88 4.45
N THR A 63 19.18 15.02 5.40
CA THR A 63 18.96 15.22 6.84
C THR A 63 19.95 14.33 7.61
N PRO A 64 20.54 14.82 8.71
CA PRO A 64 21.31 13.98 9.62
C PRO A 64 20.41 13.13 10.54
N LEU A 65 19.10 13.43 10.61
CA LEU A 65 18.13 12.74 11.45
C LEU A 65 17.32 11.77 10.59
N ARG A 66 17.76 10.50 10.55
CA ARG A 66 17.11 9.44 9.78
C ARG A 66 16.83 8.22 10.64
N PHE A 67 15.61 7.75 10.56
CA PHE A 67 15.14 6.51 11.17
C PHE A 67 14.54 5.65 10.07
N GLU A 68 14.83 4.36 10.10
CA GLU A 68 14.29 3.39 9.15
C GLU A 68 13.59 2.29 9.93
N LEU A 69 12.36 1.98 9.53
CA LEU A 69 11.66 0.80 10.02
C LEU A 69 12.15 -0.40 9.21
N VAL A 70 12.98 -1.22 9.84
CA VAL A 70 13.48 -2.47 9.25
C VAL A 70 12.62 -3.62 9.75
N MET A 71 12.25 -4.52 8.84
CA MET A 71 11.64 -5.80 9.18
C MET A 71 12.71 -6.87 9.04
N ASP A 72 12.94 -7.64 10.10
CA ASP A 72 14.01 -8.65 10.12
C ASP A 72 13.78 -9.75 9.09
N ASP A 73 12.52 -10.12 8.85
CA ASP A 73 12.13 -11.15 7.89
C ASP A 73 11.13 -10.61 6.86
N ALA A 74 11.65 -10.33 5.65
CA ALA A 74 10.84 -9.86 4.53
C ALA A 74 9.89 -10.95 3.97
N THR A 75 10.13 -12.23 4.28
CA THR A 75 9.25 -13.32 3.81
C THR A 75 7.85 -13.19 4.40
N LEU A 76 7.72 -12.69 5.64
CA LEU A 76 6.44 -12.39 6.29
C LEU A 76 5.55 -11.44 5.46
N LEU A 77 6.14 -10.50 4.71
CA LEU A 77 5.37 -9.62 3.81
C LEU A 77 4.84 -10.40 2.60
N GLY A 78 5.66 -11.30 2.05
CA GLY A 78 5.28 -12.20 0.96
C GLY A 78 4.16 -13.15 1.37
N GLU A 79 4.32 -13.82 2.51
CA GLU A 79 3.33 -14.72 3.10
C GLU A 79 2.01 -14.01 3.37
N ARG A 80 2.07 -12.82 3.98
CA ARG A 80 0.87 -11.99 4.20
C ARG A 80 0.18 -11.65 2.88
N ARG A 81 0.93 -11.31 1.83
CA ARG A 81 0.35 -11.00 0.51
C ARG A 81 -0.26 -12.24 -0.15
N ALA A 82 0.39 -13.40 -0.04
CA ALA A 82 -0.17 -14.66 -0.51
C ALA A 82 -1.49 -14.97 0.20
N ALA A 83 -1.49 -14.94 1.54
CA ALA A 83 -2.69 -15.15 2.35
C ALA A 83 -3.83 -14.19 1.99
N GLN A 84 -3.52 -12.89 1.78
CA GLN A 84 -4.52 -11.90 1.34
C GLN A 84 -5.11 -12.22 -0.03
N ARG A 85 -4.29 -12.70 -0.99
CA ARG A 85 -4.76 -13.08 -2.33
C ARG A 85 -5.67 -14.31 -2.27
N VAL A 86 -5.27 -15.34 -1.51
CA VAL A 86 -6.08 -16.55 -1.27
C VAL A 86 -7.43 -16.14 -0.68
N MET A 87 -7.43 -15.37 0.41
CA MET A 87 -8.64 -14.94 1.10
C MET A 87 -9.56 -14.10 0.20
N ALA A 88 -9.01 -13.16 -0.57
CA ALA A 88 -9.81 -12.35 -1.49
C ALA A 88 -10.51 -13.20 -2.57
N LYS A 89 -9.83 -14.24 -3.05
CA LYS A 89 -10.37 -15.16 -4.04
C LYS A 89 -11.41 -16.11 -3.43
N ALA A 90 -11.13 -16.69 -2.27
CA ALA A 90 -12.10 -17.50 -1.53
C ALA A 90 -13.38 -16.70 -1.22
N LEU A 91 -13.23 -15.44 -0.79
CA LEU A 91 -14.34 -14.53 -0.51
C LEU A 91 -15.25 -14.33 -1.73
N SER A 92 -14.70 -14.24 -2.94
CA SER A 92 -15.52 -14.11 -4.15
C SER A 92 -16.45 -15.30 -4.41
N GLY A 93 -16.10 -16.50 -3.92
CA GLY A 93 -16.91 -17.71 -4.06
C GLY A 93 -18.10 -17.77 -3.09
N ILE A 94 -18.03 -17.05 -1.97
CA ILE A 94 -19.06 -17.03 -0.92
C ILE A 94 -19.76 -15.69 -0.77
N LYS A 95 -19.32 -14.64 -1.50
CA LYS A 95 -19.79 -13.26 -1.32
C LYS A 95 -21.31 -13.10 -1.46
N ASP A 96 -21.95 -13.92 -2.29
CA ASP A 96 -23.37 -13.81 -2.58
C ASP A 96 -24.24 -14.52 -1.52
N ARG A 97 -23.62 -15.30 -0.62
CA ARG A 97 -24.28 -16.04 0.47
C ARG A 97 -23.45 -16.01 1.77
N PRO A 98 -23.10 -14.82 2.30
CA PRO A 98 -22.22 -14.71 3.46
C PRO A 98 -22.87 -15.28 4.73
N ASP A 99 -24.20 -15.19 4.84
CA ASP A 99 -24.97 -15.65 6.00
C ASP A 99 -25.19 -17.17 6.03
N GLU A 100 -24.91 -17.85 4.91
CA GLU A 100 -24.99 -19.32 4.78
C GLU A 100 -23.60 -19.99 4.85
N ALA A 101 -22.54 -19.20 5.02
CA ALA A 101 -21.18 -19.70 5.03
C ALA A 101 -20.91 -20.56 6.28
N THR A 102 -20.77 -21.87 6.10
CA THR A 102 -20.29 -22.79 7.14
C THR A 102 -18.77 -22.87 7.10
N ASN A 103 -18.16 -23.38 8.19
CA ASN A 103 -16.71 -23.61 8.24
C ASN A 103 -16.23 -24.51 7.10
N ASP A 104 -16.98 -25.57 6.77
CA ASP A 104 -16.65 -26.51 5.70
C ASP A 104 -16.66 -25.82 4.31
N MET A 105 -17.65 -24.96 4.05
CA MET A 105 -17.72 -24.18 2.81
C MET A 105 -16.56 -23.18 2.68
N VAL A 106 -16.15 -22.58 3.80
CA VAL A 106 -15.00 -21.66 3.85
C VAL A 106 -13.70 -22.42 3.59
N GLU A 107 -13.51 -23.59 4.22
CA GLU A 107 -12.33 -24.43 4.00
C GLU A 107 -12.23 -24.89 2.53
N GLU A 108 -13.33 -25.38 1.96
CA GLU A 108 -13.39 -25.79 0.55
C GLU A 108 -13.02 -24.64 -0.40
N THR A 109 -13.57 -23.44 -0.16
CA THR A 109 -13.29 -22.28 -1.01
C THR A 109 -11.87 -21.74 -0.83
N ILE A 110 -11.26 -21.88 0.35
CA ILE A 110 -9.83 -21.56 0.55
C ILE A 110 -8.94 -22.55 -0.20
N LEU A 111 -9.20 -23.85 -0.08
CA LEU A 111 -8.43 -24.89 -0.78
C LEU A 111 -8.53 -24.72 -2.30
N LYS A 112 -9.74 -24.50 -2.82
CA LYS A 112 -9.94 -24.19 -4.23
C LYS A 112 -9.22 -22.91 -4.67
N ALA A 113 -9.22 -21.87 -3.84
CA ALA A 113 -8.51 -20.63 -4.15
C ALA A 113 -6.98 -20.81 -4.19
N LEU A 114 -6.43 -21.74 -3.39
CA LEU A 114 -5.00 -22.09 -3.40
C LEU A 114 -4.60 -22.78 -4.72
N ASP A 115 -5.43 -23.70 -5.22
CA ASP A 115 -5.15 -24.45 -6.46
C ASP A 115 -5.18 -23.57 -7.73
N GLU A 116 -5.89 -22.45 -7.68
CA GLU A 116 -6.09 -21.57 -8.83
C GLU A 116 -5.27 -20.27 -8.77
N LEU A 117 -4.22 -20.19 -7.94
CA LEU A 117 -3.42 -18.98 -7.68
C LEU A 117 -2.10 -18.91 -8.46
#